data_AF-A0A7J6REN7-F1
#
_entry.id   AF-A0A7J6REN7-F1
#
_cell.length_a   1.000
_cell.length_b   1.000
_cell.length_c   1.000
_cell.angle_alpha   90.00
_cell.angle_beta   90.00
_cell.angle_gamma   90.00
#
_symmetry.space_group_name_H-M   'P 1'
#
loop_
_entity.id
_entity.type
_entity.pdbx_description
1 polymer ?
#
loop_
_entity_poly.entity_id
_entity_poly.type
_entity_poly.pdbx_seq_one_letter_code
_entity_poly.pdbx_strand_id
1 'polypeptide(L)' 'MDTTSKSSISANALTLEWSLGLNRELSGSVHNLEIAGEDGTELFYTTANCGVIYNYTTGQQQLLQV' A
#
# COMPACT_ATOMS: atom_id res chain seq x y z
N MET A 1 -11.39 -13.96 -39.98
CA MET A 1 -10.21 -14.43 -39.25
C MET A 1 -9.41 -13.19 -38.90
N ASP A 2 -9.58 -12.68 -37.67
CA ASP A 2 -8.75 -11.61 -37.13
C ASP A 2 -8.00 -12.16 -35.92
N THR A 3 -6.74 -12.51 -36.12
CA THR A 3 -5.81 -12.92 -35.07
C THR A 3 -5.04 -11.69 -34.60
N THR A 4 -5.64 -10.90 -33.70
CA THR A 4 -4.90 -9.85 -32.98
C THR A 4 -4.12 -10.51 -31.85
N SER A 5 -2.85 -10.85 -32.09
CA SER A 5 -1.95 -11.28 -31.04
C SER A 5 -1.74 -10.12 -30.07
N LYS A 6 -2.34 -10.24 -28.89
CA LYS A 6 -2.11 -9.32 -27.77
C LYS A 6 -0.64 -9.50 -27.37
N SER A 7 0.23 -8.62 -27.87
CA SER A 7 1.63 -8.59 -27.45
C SER A 7 1.63 -8.35 -25.95
N SER A 8 1.97 -9.39 -25.19
CA SER A 8 2.20 -9.28 -23.75
C SER A 8 3.48 -8.48 -23.58
N ILE A 9 3.34 -7.16 -23.59
CA ILE A 9 4.35 -6.27 -23.02
C ILE A 9 4.41 -6.70 -21.55
N SER A 10 5.34 -7.60 -21.25
CA SER A 10 5.75 -7.89 -19.89
C SER A 10 6.40 -6.60 -19.41
N ALA A 11 5.57 -5.68 -18.93
CA ALA A 11 6.01 -4.42 -18.40
C ALA A 11 6.82 -4.77 -17.15
N ASN A 12 8.14 -4.86 -17.31
CA ASN A 12 9.09 -4.88 -16.20
C ASN A 12 9.09 -3.48 -15.56
N ALA A 13 7.94 -3.06 -15.04
CA ALA A 13 7.81 -1.89 -14.23
C ALA A 13 8.23 -2.28 -12.82
N LEU A 14 9.18 -1.53 -12.26
CA LEU A 14 9.50 -1.66 -10.84
C LEU A 14 8.23 -1.34 -10.05
N THR A 15 7.80 -2.29 -9.23
CA THR A 15 6.70 -2.07 -8.30
C THR A 15 7.29 -1.64 -6.97
N LEU A 16 6.80 -0.53 -6.42
CA LEU A 16 7.21 -0.08 -5.10
C LEU A 16 6.66 -1.08 -4.08
N GLU A 17 7.57 -1.72 -3.33
CA GLU A 17 7.21 -2.74 -2.34
C GLU A 17 7.05 -2.13 -0.95
N TRP A 18 7.94 -1.21 -0.57
CA TRP A 18 7.89 -0.50 0.72
C TRP A 18 8.13 0.99 0.58
N SER A 19 7.50 1.74 1.49
CA SER A 19 7.83 3.11 1.79
C SER A 19 8.14 3.27 3.29
N LEU A 20 9.24 3.97 3.57
CA LEU A 20 9.75 4.19 4.92
C LEU A 20 9.70 5.68 5.27
N GLY A 21 9.22 5.98 6.47
CA GLY A 21 9.13 7.34 6.98
C GLY A 21 7.73 7.71 7.46
N LEU A 22 7.62 8.88 8.07
CA LEU A 22 6.39 9.46 8.59
C LEU A 22 6.36 10.96 8.31
N ASN A 23 5.17 11.50 8.05
CA ASN A 23 4.98 12.93 7.85
C ASN A 23 4.88 13.65 9.21
N ARG A 24 6.01 14.13 9.74
CA ARG A 24 6.12 14.73 11.08
C ARG A 24 5.10 15.84 11.38
N GLU A 25 4.82 16.70 10.40
CA GLU A 25 3.93 17.86 10.58
C GLU A 25 2.44 17.49 10.48
N LEU A 26 2.12 16.26 10.06
CA LEU A 26 0.75 15.75 10.04
C LEU A 26 0.42 15.10 11.38
N SER A 27 -0.30 15.84 12.23
CA SER A 27 -0.80 15.31 13.49
C SER A 27 -2.00 14.40 13.27
N GLY A 28 -2.04 13.28 13.98
CA GLY A 28 -3.17 12.35 13.95
C GLY A 28 -3.33 11.60 12.63
N SER A 29 -2.27 11.43 11.84
CA SER A 29 -2.29 10.72 10.55
C SER A 29 -1.95 9.23 10.66
N VAL A 30 -1.89 8.68 11.87
CA VAL A 30 -1.61 7.26 12.14
C VAL A 30 -2.81 6.68 12.85
N HIS A 31 -3.37 5.61 12.30
CA HIS A 31 -4.60 5.00 12.77
C HIS A 31 -4.46 3.48 12.81
N ASN A 32 -4.93 2.84 13.87
CA ASN A 32 -5.20 1.41 13.84
C ASN A 32 -6.42 1.16 12.96
N LEU A 33 -6.32 0.17 12.08
CA LEU A 33 -7.46 -0.33 11.31
C LEU A 33 -7.96 -1.60 11.98
N GLU A 34 -9.20 -1.57 12.43
CA GLU A 34 -9.88 -2.68 13.07
C GLU A 34 -11.16 -2.98 12.29
N ILE A 35 -11.43 -4.26 12.07
CA ILE A 35 -12.74 -4.72 11.61
C ILE A 35 -13.60 -4.88 12.87
N ALA A 36 -14.87 -4.46 12.81
CA ALA A 36 -15.75 -4.51 13.97
C ALA A 36 -15.81 -5.93 14.58
N GLY A 37 -15.33 -6.06 15.82
CA GLY A 37 -15.32 -7.32 16.55
C GLY A 37 -14.00 -8.10 16.49
N GLU A 38 -12.96 -7.57 15.83
CA GLU A 38 -11.64 -8.18 15.75
C GLU A 38 -10.54 -7.18 16.14
N ASP A 39 -9.53 -7.65 16.87
CA ASP A 39 -8.33 -6.86 17.11
C ASP A 39 -7.59 -6.72 15.77
N GLY A 40 -7.59 -5.51 15.22
CA GLY A 40 -6.96 -5.20 13.95
C GLY A 40 -5.44 -5.29 14.02
N THR A 41 -4.81 -5.91 13.03
CA THR A 41 -3.34 -6.02 12.92
C THR A 41 -2.72 -5.02 11.96
N GLU A 42 -3.51 -4.05 11.51
CA GLU A 42 -3.18 -3.14 10.44
C GLU A 42 -3.11 -1.71 10.94
N LEU A 43 -2.12 -0.97 10.43
CA LEU A 43 -1.91 0.45 10.68
C LEU A 43 -2.07 1.20 9.39
N PHE A 44 -2.93 2.21 9.37
CA PHE A 44 -2.95 3.21 8.32
C PHE A 44 -2.07 4.40 8.72
N TYR A 45 -1.13 4.77 7.84
CA TYR A 45 -0.36 6.01 7.97
C TYR A 45 -0.01 6.61 6.62
N THR A 46 0.44 7.87 6.62
CA THR A 46 0.93 8.54 5.41
C THR A 46 2.44 8.71 5.45
N THR A 47 3.10 8.48 4.32
CA THR A 47 4.51 8.78 4.10
C THR A 47 4.70 9.41 2.73
N ALA A 48 5.40 10.54 2.68
CA ALA A 48 5.45 11.39 1.50
C ALA A 48 4.02 11.68 0.97
N ASN A 49 3.73 11.30 -0.28
CA ASN A 49 2.45 11.47 -0.95
C ASN A 49 1.64 10.16 -1.05
N CYS A 50 1.96 9.15 -0.24
CA CYS A 50 1.33 7.83 -0.28
C CYS A 50 0.66 7.48 1.06
N GLY A 51 -0.56 6.94 0.98
CA GLY A 51 -1.19 6.25 2.10
C GLY A 51 -0.69 4.80 2.15
N VAL A 52 -0.35 4.32 3.34
CA VAL A 52 0.18 2.98 3.57
C VAL A 52 -0.72 2.28 4.57
N ILE A 53 -1.13 1.06 4.22
CA ILE A 53 -1.67 0.09 5.18
C ILE A 53 -0.54 -0.89 5.49
N TYR A 54 -0.15 -0.98 6.74
CA TYR A 54 0.93 -1.85 7.20
C TYR A 54 0.39 -2.89 8.18
N ASN A 55 0.54 -4.17 7.83
CA ASN A 55 0.25 -5.26 8.75
C ASN A 55 1.49 -5.53 9.60
N TYR A 56 1.45 -5.21 10.90
CA TYR A 56 2.62 -5.35 11.77
C TYR A 56 2.90 -6.79 12.21
N THR A 57 2.00 -7.74 11.90
CA THR A 57 2.18 -9.17 12.19
C THR A 57 2.91 -9.86 11.03
N THR A 58 2.56 -9.54 9.79
CA THR A 58 3.19 -10.12 8.59
C THR A 58 4.35 -9.29 8.05
N GLY A 59 4.44 -8.01 8.44
CA GLY A 59 5.40 -7.06 7.91
C GLY A 59 5.09 -6.62 6.48
N GLN A 60 3.86 -6.79 5.98
CA GLN A 60 3.52 -6.39 4.60
C GLN A 60 2.95 -4.97 4.53
N GLN A 61 3.31 -4.23 3.48
CA GLN A 61 2.71 -2.95 3.14
C GLN A 61 1.80 -3.07 1.93
N GLN A 62 0.62 -2.46 2.02
CA GLN A 62 -0.20 -2.12 0.87
C GLN A 62 -0.13 -0.61 0.66
N LEU A 63 0.37 -0.22 -0.50
CA LEU A 63 0.47 1.17 -0.93
C LEU A 63 -0.83 1.57 -1.64
N LEU A 64 -1.42 2.70 -1.23
CA LEU A 64 -2.68 3.20 -1.80
C LEU A 64 -2.48 4.15 -2.98
N GLN A 65 -1.32 4.07 -3.65
CA GLN A 65 -0.97 4.91 -4.78
C GLN A 65 -1.66 4.44 -6.08
N VAL A 66 -2.02 5.39 -6.94
CA VAL A 66 -2.41 5.18 -8.35
C VAL A 66 -1.26 5.53 -9.28
#